data_AF-A0A9P7EI67-F1
#
_entry.id   AF-A0A9P7EI67-F1
#
_cell.length_a   1.000
_cell.length_b   1.000
_cell.length_c   1.000
_cell.angle_alpha   90.00
_cell.angle_beta   90.00
_cell.angle_gamma   90.00
#
_symmetry.space_group_name_H-M   'P 1'
#
loop_
_entity.id
_entity.type
_entity.pdbx_description
1 polymer ?
#
loop_
_entity_poly.entity_id
_entity_poly.type
_entity_poly.pdbx_seq_one_letter_code
_entity_poly.pdbx_strand_id
1 'polypeptide(L)'
;MASRKSTKLRVPHSQDDCELVGILEQLAPKESTQGRKIALILHGTMGHKDYLFQKRLALRFPMDSFRFDFRGNHESGGQRTQGGFAKDVEDLVTVVSYLGDTYGYEIDVVVGHSRGSVVGMYWLCTSEEGKRARAMVNVSGRYRMHRIYDVAEAYKEQWDAKGYYERTVTVARQAVVERIYPRDLEEFSQWNTAIVWDKFPDQIHVLTMHGLVDKTVPT
;
A
#
# COMPACT_ATOMS: atom_id res chain seq x y z
N MET A 1 -13.61 12.18 26.16
CA MET A 1 -12.56 11.56 25.34
C MET A 1 -13.24 10.64 24.34
N ALA A 2 -12.94 10.75 23.04
CA ALA A 2 -13.46 9.83 22.04
C ALA A 2 -13.03 8.39 22.39
N SER A 3 -13.97 7.45 22.48
CA SER A 3 -13.65 6.04 22.77
C SER A 3 -13.13 5.39 21.49
N ARG A 4 -11.82 5.43 21.26
CA ARG A 4 -11.23 4.76 20.09
C ARG A 4 -11.46 3.25 20.17
N LYS A 5 -11.86 2.64 19.07
CA LYS A 5 -11.98 1.17 18.91
C LYS A 5 -11.14 0.71 17.72
N SER A 6 -10.26 -0.26 17.96
CA SER A 6 -9.53 -0.97 16.92
C SER A 6 -10.25 -2.29 16.62
N THR A 7 -10.66 -2.50 15.37
CA THR A 7 -11.34 -3.72 14.93
C THR A 7 -10.52 -4.38 13.83
N LYS A 8 -10.14 -5.65 14.00
CA LYS A 8 -9.52 -6.44 12.93
C LYS A 8 -10.61 -6.89 11.96
N LEU A 9 -10.41 -6.61 10.67
CA LEU A 9 -11.30 -7.01 9.59
C LEU A 9 -10.58 -7.98 8.66
N ARG A 10 -11.35 -8.93 8.13
CA ARG A 10 -10.95 -9.86 7.07
C ARG A 10 -11.81 -9.50 5.86
N VAL A 11 -11.17 -9.05 4.79
CA VAL A 11 -11.81 -8.59 3.57
C VAL A 11 -11.65 -9.69 2.52
N PRO A 12 -12.72 -10.37 2.10
CA PRO A 12 -12.65 -11.35 1.02
C PRO A 12 -12.17 -10.69 -0.27
N HIS A 13 -11.20 -11.29 -0.96
CA HIS A 13 -10.71 -10.76 -2.22
C HIS A 13 -11.65 -11.12 -3.37
N SER A 14 -12.04 -10.13 -4.18
CA SER A 14 -13.06 -10.33 -5.23
C SER A 14 -12.59 -11.17 -6.41
N GLN A 15 -11.28 -11.22 -6.64
CA GLN A 15 -10.66 -11.86 -7.83
C GLN A 15 -9.66 -12.98 -7.49
N ASP A 16 -9.47 -13.30 -6.21
CA ASP A 16 -8.47 -14.28 -5.76
C ASP A 16 -9.04 -15.02 -4.55
N ASP A 17 -8.70 -16.29 -4.37
CA ASP A 17 -9.16 -17.09 -3.23
C ASP A 17 -8.30 -16.79 -2.00
N CYS A 18 -8.36 -15.54 -1.53
CA CYS A 18 -7.65 -15.07 -0.36
C CYS A 18 -8.40 -13.96 0.38
N GLU A 19 -7.96 -13.68 1.60
CA GLU A 19 -8.45 -12.56 2.40
C GLU A 19 -7.36 -11.52 2.59
N LEU A 20 -7.75 -10.25 2.53
CA LEU A 20 -6.93 -9.12 2.95
C LEU A 20 -7.25 -8.77 4.42
N VAL A 21 -6.23 -8.70 5.27
CA VAL A 21 -6.41 -8.46 6.70
C VAL A 21 -6.01 -7.04 7.06
N GLY A 22 -6.93 -6.32 7.68
CA GLY A 22 -6.72 -4.94 8.11
C GLY A 22 -7.24 -4.61 9.49
N ILE A 23 -6.89 -3.41 9.97
CA ILE A 23 -7.37 -2.85 11.23
C ILE A 23 -8.10 -1.55 10.93
N LEU A 24 -9.38 -1.52 11.31
CA LEU A 24 -10.22 -0.34 11.34
C LEU A 24 -10.11 0.35 12.71
N GLU A 25 -9.61 1.58 12.71
CA GLU A 25 -9.60 2.47 13.88
C GLU A 25 -10.79 3.42 13.79
N GLN A 26 -11.71 3.34 14.76
CA GLN A 26 -12.89 4.21 14.84
C GLN A 26 -12.80 5.14 16.04
N LEU A 27 -13.03 6.43 15.86
CA LEU A 27 -13.08 7.44 16.92
C LEU A 27 -14.41 7.41 17.68
N ALA A 28 -15.50 7.19 16.93
CA ALA A 28 -16.86 7.15 17.45
C ALA A 28 -17.54 5.84 17.01
N PRO A 29 -17.16 4.69 17.61
CA PRO A 29 -17.62 3.36 17.17
C PRO A 29 -19.11 3.09 17.41
N LYS A 30 -19.81 3.96 18.14
CA LYS A 30 -21.25 3.86 18.41
C LYS A 30 -22.10 4.64 17.40
N GLU A 31 -21.47 5.46 16.57
CA GLU A 31 -22.16 6.28 15.57
C GLU A 31 -22.16 5.60 14.20
N SER A 32 -23.11 5.98 13.35
CA SER A 32 -23.19 5.47 11.98
C SER A 32 -21.97 5.91 11.16
N THR A 33 -21.47 5.00 10.33
CA THR A 33 -20.37 5.23 9.39
C THR A 33 -20.86 5.56 7.97
N GLN A 34 -22.17 5.62 7.74
CA GLN A 34 -22.77 5.96 6.44
C GLN A 34 -22.39 7.37 5.98
N GLY A 35 -21.75 7.47 4.80
CA GLY A 35 -21.19 8.69 4.23
C GLY A 35 -19.99 9.24 5.01
N ARG A 36 -19.46 8.49 5.98
CA ARG A 36 -18.36 8.97 6.83
C ARG A 36 -17.05 8.93 6.06
N LYS A 37 -16.29 10.00 6.17
CA LYS A 37 -14.93 10.09 5.62
C LYS A 37 -13.96 9.21 6.41
N ILE A 38 -13.13 8.44 5.71
CA ILE A 38 -12.09 7.58 6.31
C ILE A 38 -10.72 7.80 5.65
N ALA A 39 -9.66 7.65 6.44
CA ALA A 39 -8.29 7.63 5.92
C ALA A 39 -7.82 6.20 5.63
N LEU A 40 -7.14 6.00 4.50
CA LEU A 40 -6.57 4.73 4.10
C LEU A 40 -5.04 4.78 4.17
N ILE A 41 -4.42 3.83 4.87
CA ILE A 41 -2.97 3.83 5.14
C ILE A 41 -2.34 2.59 4.52
N LEU A 42 -1.42 2.80 3.58
CA LEU A 42 -0.83 1.78 2.70
C LEU A 42 0.65 1.57 3.04
N HIS A 43 1.05 0.31 3.26
CA HIS A 43 2.45 -0.02 3.55
C HIS A 43 3.29 -0.20 2.27
N GLY A 44 4.62 -0.30 2.45
CA GLY A 44 5.57 -0.49 1.35
C GLY A 44 5.91 -1.96 1.10
N THR A 45 6.79 -2.20 0.13
CA THR A 45 7.39 -3.52 -0.15
C THR A 45 7.97 -4.13 1.12
N MET A 46 7.77 -5.43 1.34
CA MET A 46 8.23 -6.17 2.53
C MET A 46 7.69 -5.63 3.87
N GLY A 47 6.71 -4.72 3.83
CA GLY A 47 6.06 -4.17 4.99
C GLY A 47 4.84 -4.97 5.43
N HIS A 48 4.16 -4.41 6.42
CA HIS A 48 2.84 -4.83 6.86
C HIS A 48 2.14 -3.60 7.46
N LYS A 49 0.84 -3.70 7.72
CA LYS A 49 -0.02 -2.62 8.24
C LYS A 49 0.43 -2.02 9.58
N ASP A 50 1.28 -2.73 10.32
CA ASP A 50 1.81 -2.31 11.63
C ASP A 50 3.33 -2.00 11.60
N TYR A 51 3.94 -1.82 10.41
CA TYR A 51 5.40 -1.83 10.22
C TYR A 51 6.15 -0.61 10.80
N LEU A 52 6.10 0.55 10.14
CA LEU A 52 6.88 1.73 10.49
C LEU A 52 6.05 2.70 11.33
N PHE A 53 5.44 3.67 10.67
CA PHE A 53 4.60 4.69 11.29
C PHE A 53 3.12 4.37 11.21
N GLN A 54 2.71 3.38 10.39
CA GLN A 54 1.32 3.11 10.01
C GLN A 54 0.41 2.94 11.24
N LYS A 55 0.79 2.08 12.19
CA LYS A 55 0.05 1.88 13.45
C LYS A 55 0.00 3.14 14.31
N ARG A 56 1.15 3.79 14.50
CA ARG A 56 1.26 5.01 15.33
C ARG A 56 0.46 6.17 14.76
N LEU A 57 0.39 6.26 13.43
CA LEU A 57 -0.41 7.21 12.69
C LEU A 57 -1.90 6.92 12.88
N ALA A 58 -2.34 5.70 12.60
CA ALA A 58 -3.75 5.30 12.72
C ALA A 58 -4.34 5.57 14.11
N LEU A 59 -3.57 5.26 15.17
CA LEU A 59 -3.97 5.51 16.56
C LEU A 59 -4.04 6.99 16.96
N ARG A 60 -3.40 7.89 16.19
CA ARG A 60 -3.40 9.34 16.44
C ARG A 60 -4.13 10.14 15.37
N PHE A 61 -4.57 9.48 14.29
CA PHE A 61 -5.21 10.14 13.17
C PHE A 61 -6.50 10.82 13.65
N PRO A 62 -6.80 12.05 13.20
CA PRO A 62 -7.94 12.84 13.69
C PRO A 62 -9.29 12.42 13.08
N MET A 63 -9.35 11.28 12.39
CA MET A 63 -10.55 10.67 11.83
C MET A 63 -10.42 9.14 11.88
N ASP A 64 -11.49 8.44 11.51
CA ASP A 64 -11.46 6.99 11.35
C ASP A 64 -10.40 6.63 10.29
N SER A 65 -9.71 5.50 10.47
CA SER A 65 -8.69 5.06 9.53
C SER A 65 -8.68 3.55 9.34
N PHE A 66 -8.31 3.11 8.15
CA PHE A 66 -8.10 1.72 7.83
C PHE A 66 -6.68 1.50 7.31
N ARG A 67 -6.05 0.44 7.79
CA ARG A 67 -4.75 -0.02 7.31
C ARG A 67 -4.81 -1.52 7.13
N PHE A 68 -4.25 -2.04 6.05
CA PHE A 68 -4.33 -3.46 5.71
C PHE A 68 -3.01 -3.97 5.16
N ASP A 69 -2.84 -5.29 5.21
CA ASP A 69 -1.73 -5.96 4.54
C ASP A 69 -2.12 -6.24 3.08
N PHE A 70 -1.31 -5.81 2.12
CA PHE A 70 -1.47 -6.23 0.72
C PHE A 70 -1.32 -7.75 0.59
N ARG A 71 -1.86 -8.35 -0.47
CA ARG A 71 -1.81 -9.80 -0.69
C ARG A 71 -0.38 -10.34 -0.58
N GLY A 72 -0.24 -11.49 0.06
CA GLY A 72 1.03 -12.15 0.34
C GLY A 72 1.92 -11.43 1.37
N ASN A 73 1.39 -10.47 2.13
CA ASN A 73 2.10 -9.82 3.24
C ASN A 73 1.45 -10.19 4.58
N HIS A 74 2.29 -10.59 5.53
CA HIS A 74 1.94 -10.83 6.93
C HIS A 74 0.66 -11.67 7.16
N GLU A 75 -0.48 -11.04 7.48
CA GLU A 75 -1.73 -11.76 7.78
C GLU A 75 -2.63 -11.96 6.56
N SER A 76 -2.39 -11.26 5.45
CA SER A 76 -3.15 -11.43 4.21
C SER A 76 -2.69 -12.67 3.44
N GLY A 77 -3.65 -13.39 2.86
CA GLY A 77 -3.38 -14.56 2.03
C GLY A 77 -2.81 -14.20 0.66
N GLY A 78 -2.68 -15.21 -0.21
CA GLY A 78 -2.15 -15.06 -1.57
C GLY A 78 -0.62 -14.99 -1.62
N GLN A 79 -0.10 -14.69 -2.81
CA GLN A 79 1.35 -14.62 -3.07
C GLN A 79 1.77 -13.21 -3.43
N ARG A 80 2.83 -12.74 -2.77
CA ARG A 80 3.47 -11.47 -3.09
C ARG A 80 4.33 -11.61 -4.34
N THR A 81 4.34 -10.56 -5.16
CA THR A 81 5.24 -10.44 -6.32
C THR A 81 5.95 -9.11 -6.29
N GLN A 82 7.21 -9.08 -6.73
CA GLN A 82 8.02 -7.87 -6.65
C GLN A 82 7.60 -6.86 -7.73
N GLY A 83 7.15 -7.30 -8.90
CA GLY A 83 6.60 -6.45 -9.97
C GLY A 83 5.10 -6.12 -9.88
N GLY A 84 4.32 -6.83 -9.05
CA GLY A 84 2.85 -6.84 -9.12
C GLY A 84 2.09 -5.63 -8.59
N PHE A 85 2.41 -4.41 -9.04
CA PHE A 85 1.65 -3.20 -8.70
C PHE A 85 0.17 -3.26 -9.13
N ALA A 86 -0.12 -3.88 -10.27
CA ALA A 86 -1.51 -4.06 -10.73
C ALA A 86 -2.35 -4.85 -9.71
N LYS A 87 -1.76 -5.91 -9.13
CA LYS A 87 -2.40 -6.70 -8.07
C LYS A 87 -2.58 -5.91 -6.78
N ASP A 88 -1.63 -5.04 -6.42
CA ASP A 88 -1.82 -4.16 -5.26
C ASP A 88 -2.94 -3.13 -5.51
N VAL A 89 -3.14 -2.68 -6.74
CA VAL A 89 -4.26 -1.81 -7.11
C VAL A 89 -5.58 -2.57 -7.02
N GLU A 90 -5.64 -3.84 -7.46
CA GLU A 90 -6.82 -4.71 -7.26
C GLU A 90 -7.14 -4.90 -5.78
N ASP A 91 -6.12 -5.11 -4.94
CA ASP A 91 -6.29 -5.21 -3.48
C ASP A 91 -6.88 -3.93 -2.90
N LEU A 92 -6.35 -2.79 -3.32
CA LEU A 92 -6.82 -1.47 -2.92
C LEU A 92 -8.28 -1.26 -3.33
N VAL A 93 -8.65 -1.57 -4.58
CA VAL A 93 -10.04 -1.51 -5.06
C VAL A 93 -10.95 -2.39 -4.21
N THR A 94 -10.56 -3.64 -3.97
CA THR A 94 -11.31 -4.59 -3.11
C THR A 94 -11.55 -4.01 -1.72
N VAL A 95 -10.52 -3.45 -1.08
CA VAL A 95 -10.64 -2.84 0.25
C VAL A 95 -11.57 -1.63 0.24
N VAL A 96 -11.46 -0.76 -0.77
CA VAL A 96 -12.30 0.43 -0.87
C VAL A 96 -13.77 0.04 -1.05
N SER A 97 -14.07 -0.89 -1.96
CA SER A 97 -15.43 -1.40 -2.15
C SER A 97 -15.96 -2.02 -0.87
N TYR A 98 -15.19 -2.85 -0.18
CA TYR A 98 -15.61 -3.45 1.08
C TYR A 98 -15.95 -2.41 2.16
N LEU A 99 -15.13 -1.37 2.32
CA LEU A 99 -15.37 -0.29 3.28
C LEU A 99 -16.61 0.54 2.91
N GLY A 100 -16.82 0.80 1.62
CA GLY A 100 -18.00 1.50 1.11
C GLY A 100 -19.27 0.67 1.28
N ASP A 101 -19.28 -0.55 0.78
CA ASP A 101 -20.48 -1.40 0.71
C ASP A 101 -20.89 -1.92 2.09
N THR A 102 -19.93 -2.30 2.94
CA THR A 102 -20.21 -2.91 4.25
C THR A 102 -20.42 -1.86 5.35
N TYR A 103 -19.66 -0.75 5.30
CA TYR A 103 -19.65 0.25 6.36
C TYR A 103 -20.16 1.63 5.92
N GLY A 104 -20.37 1.87 4.63
CA GLY A 104 -20.79 3.17 4.11
C GLY A 104 -19.69 4.23 4.15
N TYR A 105 -18.42 3.85 4.29
CA TYR A 105 -17.32 4.82 4.32
C TYR A 105 -17.03 5.39 2.93
N GLU A 106 -16.55 6.63 2.92
CA GLU A 106 -15.99 7.28 1.74
C GLU A 106 -14.51 7.60 1.98
N ILE A 107 -13.63 7.17 1.07
CA ILE A 107 -12.19 7.43 1.19
C ILE A 107 -11.93 8.93 1.02
N ASP A 108 -11.24 9.51 1.99
CA ASP A 108 -10.99 10.95 2.04
C ASP A 108 -9.50 11.30 2.03
N VAL A 109 -8.69 10.50 2.71
CA VAL A 109 -7.24 10.69 2.77
C VAL A 109 -6.55 9.38 2.47
N VAL A 110 -5.58 9.40 1.55
CA VAL A 110 -4.70 8.26 1.31
C VAL A 110 -3.32 8.60 1.87
N VAL A 111 -2.74 7.69 2.66
CA VAL A 111 -1.37 7.81 3.18
C VAL A 111 -0.59 6.61 2.67
N GLY A 112 0.32 6.84 1.73
CA GLY A 112 1.16 5.80 1.16
C GLY A 112 2.59 5.87 1.68
N HIS A 113 3.20 4.71 1.88
CA HIS A 113 4.64 4.58 2.08
C HIS A 113 5.27 3.75 0.97
N SER A 114 6.35 4.25 0.36
CA SER A 114 7.12 3.54 -0.66
C SER A 114 6.23 3.02 -1.80
N ARG A 115 6.18 1.71 -2.02
CA ARG A 115 5.24 1.04 -2.92
C ARG A 115 3.78 1.44 -2.70
N GLY A 116 3.33 1.57 -1.45
CA GLY A 116 1.98 2.02 -1.12
C GLY A 116 1.67 3.43 -1.61
N SER A 117 2.66 4.32 -1.72
CA SER A 117 2.48 5.64 -2.35
C SER A 117 2.20 5.51 -3.84
N VAL A 118 2.97 4.65 -4.53
CA VAL A 118 2.83 4.45 -5.98
C VAL A 118 1.46 3.86 -6.31
N VAL A 119 1.04 2.84 -5.55
CA VAL A 119 -0.28 2.20 -5.67
C VAL A 119 -1.41 3.20 -5.38
N GLY A 120 -1.29 3.95 -4.28
CA GLY A 120 -2.28 4.96 -3.89
C GLY A 120 -2.42 6.06 -4.94
N MET A 121 -1.31 6.63 -5.42
CA MET A 121 -1.34 7.67 -6.47
C MET A 121 -1.98 7.16 -7.77
N TYR A 122 -1.66 5.93 -8.19
CA TYR A 122 -2.26 5.34 -9.38
C TYR A 122 -3.79 5.22 -9.21
N TRP A 123 -4.24 4.67 -8.09
CA TRP A 123 -5.67 4.53 -7.81
C TRP A 123 -6.41 5.87 -7.77
N LEU A 124 -5.81 6.91 -7.19
CA LEU A 124 -6.36 8.28 -7.19
C LEU A 124 -6.53 8.84 -8.62
N CYS A 125 -5.64 8.48 -9.55
CA CYS A 125 -5.72 8.90 -10.94
C CYS A 125 -6.79 8.13 -11.74
N THR A 126 -7.01 6.85 -11.42
CA THR A 126 -7.76 5.93 -12.30
C THR A 126 -9.17 5.57 -11.83
N SER A 127 -9.48 5.72 -10.54
CA SER A 127 -10.79 5.36 -9.97
C SER A 127 -11.70 6.56 -9.75
N GLU A 128 -13.02 6.38 -9.86
CA GLU A 128 -13.99 7.45 -9.61
C GLU A 128 -14.15 7.78 -8.13
N GLU A 129 -13.93 6.81 -7.26
CA GLU A 129 -13.89 6.96 -5.81
C GLU A 129 -12.62 7.69 -5.39
N GLY A 130 -11.46 7.32 -5.95
CA GLY A 130 -10.18 7.94 -5.64
C GLY A 130 -10.11 9.39 -6.06
N LYS A 131 -10.70 9.75 -7.20
CA LYS A 131 -10.80 11.15 -7.64
C LYS A 131 -11.56 12.05 -6.66
N ARG A 132 -12.36 11.50 -5.75
CA ARG A 132 -13.12 12.28 -4.74
C ARG A 132 -12.39 12.41 -3.41
N ALA A 133 -11.21 11.79 -3.26
CA ALA A 133 -10.40 11.99 -2.08
C ALA A 133 -10.02 13.48 -1.94
N ARG A 134 -9.82 13.92 -0.70
CA ARG A 134 -9.40 15.28 -0.38
C ARG A 134 -7.88 15.42 -0.37
N ALA A 135 -7.15 14.38 0.06
CA ALA A 135 -5.72 14.48 0.25
C ALA A 135 -4.94 13.18 0.03
N MET A 136 -3.69 13.34 -0.39
CA MET A 136 -2.68 12.29 -0.47
C MET A 136 -1.45 12.68 0.36
N VAL A 137 -0.98 11.77 1.20
CA VAL A 137 0.32 11.86 1.86
C VAL A 137 1.24 10.80 1.27
N ASN A 138 2.20 11.26 0.47
CA ASN A 138 3.23 10.42 -0.13
C ASN A 138 4.48 10.39 0.76
N VAL A 139 4.84 9.21 1.27
CA VAL A 139 6.07 9.01 2.06
C VAL A 139 7.04 8.13 1.27
N SER A 140 8.13 8.72 0.79
CA SER A 140 9.20 8.03 0.05
C SER A 140 8.72 7.22 -1.17
N GLY A 141 7.70 7.68 -1.89
CA GLY A 141 7.22 7.03 -3.12
C GLY A 141 8.23 7.13 -4.27
N ARG A 142 8.46 6.03 -4.99
CA ARG A 142 9.40 6.02 -6.13
C ARG A 142 8.73 6.59 -7.37
N TYR A 143 9.33 7.62 -7.97
CA TYR A 143 8.91 8.14 -9.27
C TYR A 143 9.66 7.45 -10.42
N ARG A 144 11.00 7.37 -10.35
CA ARG A 144 11.83 6.75 -11.41
C ARG A 144 11.89 5.23 -11.24
N MET A 145 10.94 4.52 -11.85
CA MET A 145 10.81 3.06 -11.70
C MET A 145 12.00 2.28 -12.28
N HIS A 146 12.58 2.72 -13.39
CA HIS A 146 13.76 2.10 -14.02
C HIS A 146 14.99 2.01 -13.10
N ARG A 147 15.08 2.83 -12.06
CA ARG A 147 16.18 2.77 -11.07
C ARG A 147 16.17 1.49 -10.22
N ILE A 148 15.14 0.65 -10.35
CA ILE A 148 15.17 -0.70 -9.76
C ILE A 148 16.33 -1.54 -10.29
N TYR A 149 16.85 -1.24 -11.49
CA TYR A 149 18.01 -1.92 -12.03
C TYR A 149 19.34 -1.54 -11.37
N ASP A 150 19.38 -0.50 -10.53
CA ASP A 150 20.59 -0.10 -9.81
C ASP A 150 21.07 -1.20 -8.83
N VAL A 151 20.18 -2.14 -8.46
CA VAL A 151 20.51 -3.32 -7.62
C VAL A 151 20.70 -4.61 -8.41
N ALA A 152 20.52 -4.59 -9.74
CA ALA A 152 20.49 -5.81 -10.57
C ALA A 152 21.85 -6.54 -10.60
N GLU A 153 22.97 -5.81 -10.52
CA GLU A 153 24.31 -6.42 -10.53
C GLU A 153 24.48 -7.39 -9.34
N ALA A 154 23.90 -7.08 -8.19
CA ALA A 154 23.95 -7.95 -7.01
C ALA A 154 23.15 -9.25 -7.17
N TYR A 155 22.28 -9.34 -8.18
CA TYR A 155 21.41 -10.50 -8.43
C TYR A 155 21.93 -11.41 -9.54
N LYS A 156 22.83 -10.88 -10.39
CA LYS A 156 23.27 -11.50 -11.64
C LYS A 156 23.76 -12.93 -11.50
N GLU A 157 24.72 -13.17 -10.59
CA GLU A 157 25.29 -14.51 -10.39
C GLU A 157 24.21 -15.56 -10.04
N GLN A 158 23.26 -15.21 -9.18
CA GLN A 158 22.17 -16.12 -8.81
C GLN A 158 21.12 -16.25 -9.91
N TRP A 159 20.86 -15.20 -10.68
CA TRP A 159 19.99 -15.31 -11.85
C TRP A 159 20.56 -16.26 -12.90
N ASP A 160 21.85 -16.14 -13.21
CA ASP A 160 22.50 -17.00 -14.19
C ASP A 160 22.54 -18.46 -13.72
N ALA A 161 22.71 -18.71 -12.42
CA ALA A 161 22.80 -20.05 -11.85
C ALA A 161 21.45 -20.75 -11.64
N LYS A 162 20.42 -20.05 -11.16
CA LYS A 162 19.13 -20.67 -10.74
C LYS A 162 17.87 -19.94 -11.23
N GLY A 163 18.00 -18.84 -11.96
CA GLY A 163 16.88 -18.07 -12.52
C GLY A 163 16.19 -17.11 -11.53
N TYR A 164 16.66 -17.01 -10.28
CA TYR A 164 16.14 -16.08 -9.27
C TYR A 164 17.23 -15.70 -8.26
N TYR A 165 17.13 -14.52 -7.67
CA TYR A 165 17.89 -14.14 -6.49
C TYR A 165 17.06 -14.46 -5.26
N GLU A 166 17.67 -15.12 -4.26
CA GLU A 166 16.98 -15.46 -3.01
C GLU A 166 17.59 -14.69 -1.85
N ARG A 167 16.74 -14.07 -1.02
CA ARG A 167 17.16 -13.47 0.24
C ARG A 167 16.19 -13.80 1.36
N THR A 168 16.71 -13.89 2.58
CA THR A 168 15.91 -13.99 3.78
C THR A 168 15.75 -12.62 4.40
N VAL A 169 14.51 -12.25 4.68
CA VAL A 169 14.14 -10.93 5.21
C VAL A 169 13.22 -11.14 6.40
N THR A 170 13.32 -10.28 7.41
CA THR A 170 12.48 -10.37 8.61
C THR A 170 11.25 -9.48 8.47
N VAL A 171 10.05 -10.08 8.44
CA VAL A 171 8.77 -9.38 8.41
C VAL A 171 8.00 -9.71 9.67
N ALA A 172 7.61 -8.70 10.45
CA ALA A 172 6.89 -8.89 11.70
C ALA A 172 7.50 -9.95 12.63
N ARG A 173 8.84 -9.93 12.75
CA ARG A 173 9.66 -10.86 13.55
C ARG A 173 9.67 -12.31 13.06
N GLN A 174 9.21 -12.58 11.84
CA GLN A 174 9.30 -13.87 11.17
C GLN A 174 10.29 -13.81 10.02
N ALA A 175 11.09 -14.85 9.84
CA ALA A 175 11.96 -14.99 8.68
C ALA A 175 11.12 -15.39 7.47
N VAL A 176 11.20 -14.60 6.40
CA VAL A 176 10.50 -14.84 5.14
C VAL A 176 11.55 -14.95 4.04
N VAL A 177 11.45 -16.02 3.24
CA VAL A 177 12.28 -16.19 2.05
C VAL A 177 11.62 -15.46 0.88
N GLU A 178 12.35 -14.54 0.28
CA GLU A 178 11.93 -13.82 -0.92
C GLU A 178 12.77 -14.29 -2.11
N ARG A 179 12.07 -14.58 -3.21
CA ARG A 179 12.66 -14.85 -4.51
C ARG A 179 12.35 -13.70 -5.46
N ILE A 180 13.38 -13.14 -6.07
CA ILE A 180 13.30 -12.03 -7.03
C ILE A 180 13.73 -12.57 -8.39
N TYR A 181 12.84 -12.53 -9.37
CA TYR A 181 13.08 -12.99 -10.73
C TYR A 181 13.43 -11.80 -11.65
N PRO A 182 14.15 -12.01 -12.76
CA PRO A 182 14.41 -10.93 -13.72
C PRO A 182 13.13 -10.22 -14.21
N ARG A 183 12.07 -11.00 -14.47
CA ARG A 183 10.75 -10.48 -14.86
C ARG A 183 10.14 -9.54 -13.83
N ASP A 184 10.43 -9.73 -12.53
CA ASP A 184 9.90 -8.83 -11.50
C ASP A 184 10.47 -7.42 -11.65
N LEU A 185 11.75 -7.28 -12.03
CA LEU A 185 12.35 -5.98 -12.26
C LEU A 185 11.84 -5.35 -13.55
N GLU A 186 11.63 -6.16 -14.59
CA GLU A 186 11.01 -5.70 -15.83
C GLU A 186 9.63 -5.13 -15.58
N GLU A 187 8.73 -5.91 -14.98
CA GLU A 187 7.38 -5.48 -14.59
C GLU A 187 7.41 -4.24 -13.68
N PHE A 188 8.29 -4.24 -12.67
CA PHE A 188 8.45 -3.10 -11.77
C PHE A 188 8.86 -1.84 -12.54
N SER A 189 9.84 -1.95 -13.44
CA SER A 189 10.40 -0.82 -14.17
C SER A 189 9.42 -0.21 -15.17
N GLN A 190 8.50 -1.01 -15.70
CA GLN A 190 7.50 -0.62 -16.69
C GLN A 190 6.26 0.04 -16.06
N TRP A 191 6.10 0.00 -14.73
CA TRP A 191 4.97 0.64 -14.07
C TRP A 191 4.94 2.15 -14.35
N ASN A 192 3.84 2.63 -14.93
CA ASN A 192 3.71 4.02 -15.35
C ASN A 192 3.35 4.93 -14.16
N THR A 193 4.37 5.45 -13.49
CA THR A 193 4.24 6.52 -12.49
C THR A 193 4.00 7.89 -13.10
N ALA A 194 4.29 8.09 -14.39
CA ALA A 194 4.11 9.37 -15.06
C ALA A 194 2.62 9.74 -15.26
N ILE A 195 1.70 8.79 -15.04
CA ILE A 195 0.25 9.05 -15.02
C ILE A 195 -0.15 10.23 -14.12
N VAL A 196 0.62 10.49 -13.06
CA VAL A 196 0.35 11.61 -12.13
C VAL A 196 0.52 12.99 -12.78
N TRP A 197 1.24 13.10 -13.90
CA TRP A 197 1.33 14.36 -14.64
C TRP A 197 0.05 14.66 -15.42
N ASP A 198 -0.61 13.63 -15.93
CA ASP A 198 -1.72 13.78 -16.88
C ASP A 198 -3.09 13.57 -16.26
N LYS A 199 -3.16 12.81 -15.17
CA LYS A 199 -4.42 12.29 -14.60
C LYS A 199 -4.59 12.56 -13.11
N PHE A 200 -3.60 13.13 -12.43
CA PHE A 200 -3.76 13.40 -11.01
C PHE A 200 -4.80 14.50 -10.80
N PRO A 201 -5.83 14.27 -9.96
CA PRO A 201 -6.92 15.25 -9.82
C PRO A 201 -6.48 16.53 -9.10
N ASP A 202 -6.75 17.69 -9.70
CA ASP A 202 -6.31 19.01 -9.24
C ASP A 202 -6.83 19.39 -7.83
N GLN A 203 -7.96 18.82 -7.44
CA GLN A 203 -8.59 19.06 -6.14
C GLN A 203 -7.89 18.35 -4.96
N ILE A 204 -7.01 17.39 -5.22
CA ILE A 204 -6.37 16.59 -4.17
C ILE A 204 -5.16 17.33 -3.62
N HIS A 205 -5.18 17.63 -2.33
CA HIS A 205 -4.03 18.21 -1.63
C HIS A 205 -2.95 17.15 -1.42
N VAL A 206 -1.71 17.44 -1.85
CA VAL A 206 -0.59 16.49 -1.74
C VAL A 206 0.46 16.98 -0.75
N LEU A 207 0.77 16.14 0.25
CA LEU A 207 1.97 16.28 1.08
C LEU A 207 2.97 15.19 0.69
N THR A 208 4.14 15.58 0.20
CA THR A 208 5.23 14.66 -0.15
C THR A 208 6.37 14.77 0.86
N MET A 209 6.83 13.64 1.38
CA MET A 209 7.91 13.56 2.37
C MET A 209 8.98 12.58 1.88
N HIS A 210 10.22 13.07 1.79
CA HIS A 210 11.41 12.26 1.48
C HIS A 210 12.55 12.65 2.43
N GLY A 211 13.33 11.67 2.85
CA GLY A 211 14.53 11.88 3.68
C GLY A 211 15.80 11.76 2.86
N LEU A 212 16.70 12.76 2.94
CA LEU A 212 18.02 12.71 2.29
C LEU A 212 18.93 11.60 2.84
N VAL A 213 18.63 11.11 4.05
CA VAL A 213 19.35 10.02 4.72
C VAL A 213 18.46 8.79 4.94
N ASP A 214 17.42 8.63 4.10
CA ASP A 214 16.51 7.49 4.17
C ASP A 214 17.25 6.19 3.82
N LYS A 215 17.46 5.35 4.84
CA LYS A 215 18.09 4.03 4.69
C LYS A 215 17.06 2.92 4.40
N THR A 216 15.77 3.22 4.51
CA THR A 216 14.68 2.27 4.29
C THR A 216 14.23 2.30 2.83
N VAL A 217 14.06 3.49 2.27
CA VAL A 217 13.77 3.72 0.85
C VAL A 217 14.75 4.77 0.32
N PRO A 218 15.97 4.35 -0.06
CA PRO A 218 16.96 5.26 -0.61
C PRO A 218 16.41 5.96 -1.85
N THR A 219 16.54 7.29 -1.88
CA THR A 219 16.21 8.16 -3.01
C THR A 219 17.14 7.95 -4.19
#